data_AF-A0A0N0MU95-F1
#
_entry.id   AF-A0A0N0MU95-F1
#
_cell.length_a   1.000
_cell.length_b   1.000
_cell.length_c   1.000
_cell.angle_alpha   90.00
_cell.angle_beta   90.00
_cell.angle_gamma   90.00
#
_symmetry.space_group_name_H-M   'P 1'
#
loop_
_entity.id
_entity.type
_entity.pdbx_description
1 polymer ?
#
loop_
_entity_poly.entity_id
_entity_poly.type
_entity_poly.pdbx_seq_one_letter_code
_entity_poly.pdbx_strand_id
1 'polypeptide(L)'
;MFTVSVLVLVTAAAGGWLYYQLNGNIKSVAIGDGGSEKANASGDTPVNILVIGSDGRNSAEDCKLGGGCGTASSTAGHNADV
;
A
#
# COMPACT_ATOMS: atom_id res chain seq x y z
N MET A 1 32.90 -19.03 -23.95
CA MET A 1 31.99 -19.73 -23.01
C MET A 1 32.26 -19.44 -21.52
N PHE A 2 33.17 -18.52 -21.16
CA PHE A 2 33.40 -18.16 -19.74
C PHE A 2 32.62 -16.92 -19.27
N THR A 3 32.10 -16.14 -20.21
CA THR A 3 31.39 -14.88 -19.93
C THR A 3 30.14 -15.09 -19.06
N VAL A 4 29.35 -16.14 -19.35
CA VAL A 4 28.16 -16.48 -18.56
C VAL A 4 28.55 -16.94 -17.16
N SER A 5 29.57 -17.80 -17.02
CA SER A 5 30.04 -18.28 -15.72
C SER A 5 30.59 -17.14 -14.85
N VAL A 6 31.35 -16.21 -15.43
CA VAL A 6 31.87 -15.03 -14.73
C VAL A 6 30.72 -14.10 -14.32
N LEU A 7 29.74 -13.88 -15.20
CA LEU A 7 28.57 -13.06 -14.88
C LEU A 7 27.81 -13.61 -13.67
N VAL A 8 27.53 -14.92 -13.66
CA VAL A 8 26.82 -15.59 -12.55
C VAL A 8 27.58 -15.44 -11.23
N LEU A 9 28.90 -15.61 -11.24
CA LEU A 9 29.72 -15.47 -10.03
C LEU A 9 29.71 -14.03 -9.49
N VAL A 10 29.80 -13.04 -10.36
CA VAL A 10 29.76 -11.62 -9.97
C VAL A 10 28.39 -11.25 -9.38
N THR A 11 27.28 -11.68 -10.01
CA THR A 11 25.94 -11.39 -9.49
C THR A 11 25.68 -12.07 -8.15
N ALA A 12 26.12 -13.32 -7.98
CA ALA A 12 26.00 -14.04 -6.71
C ALA A 12 26.80 -13.38 -5.58
N ALA A 13 28.04 -12.97 -5.87
CA ALA A 13 28.88 -12.26 -4.91
C ALA A 13 28.29 -10.90 -4.51
N ALA A 14 27.80 -10.13 -5.48
CA ALA A 14 27.14 -8.83 -5.24
C ALA A 14 25.86 -8.99 -4.41
N GLY A 15 25.03 -9.99 -4.71
CA GLY A 15 23.83 -10.29 -3.95
C GLY A 15 24.12 -10.71 -2.51
N GLY A 16 25.13 -11.56 -2.30
CA GLY A 16 25.57 -11.96 -0.95
C GLY A 16 26.13 -10.81 -0.14
N TRP A 17 26.91 -9.92 -0.76
CA TRP A 17 27.43 -8.71 -0.11
C TRP A 17 26.30 -7.75 0.29
N LEU A 18 25.36 -7.51 -0.62
CA LEU A 18 24.20 -6.64 -0.39
C LEU A 18 23.34 -7.19 0.75
N TYR A 19 23.09 -8.51 0.76
CA TYR A 19 22.38 -9.18 1.85
C TYR A 19 23.09 -8.97 3.19
N TYR A 20 24.39 -9.24 3.26
CA TYR A 20 25.17 -9.05 4.49
C TYR A 20 25.15 -7.58 4.95
N GLN A 21 25.19 -6.62 4.03
CA GLN A 21 25.18 -5.20 4.35
C GLN A 21 23.81 -4.68 4.83
N LEU A 22 22.72 -5.24 4.30
CA LEU A 22 21.35 -4.90 4.71
C LEU A 22 20.92 -5.65 5.97
N ASN A 23 21.55 -6.79 6.26
CA ASN A 23 21.25 -7.60 7.44
C ASN A 23 21.61 -6.85 8.73
N GLY A 24 20.58 -6.35 9.43
CA GLY A 24 20.71 -5.56 10.65
C GLY A 24 20.74 -4.04 10.44
N ASN A 25 20.79 -3.55 9.20
CA ASN A 25 20.75 -2.11 8.89
C ASN A 25 19.34 -1.63 8.46
N ILE A 26 18.45 -2.54 8.05
CA ILE A 26 17.06 -2.18 7.78
C ILE A 26 16.31 -2.00 9.11
N LYS A 27 16.01 -0.75 9.44
CA LYS A 27 15.17 -0.38 10.58
C LYS A 27 13.73 -0.26 10.12
N SER A 28 12.91 -1.25 10.43
CA SER A 28 11.46 -1.15 10.24
C SER A 28 10.87 -0.33 11.40
N VAL A 29 10.02 0.64 11.07
CA VAL A 29 9.14 1.25 12.06
C VAL A 29 7.87 0.41 12.15
N ALA A 30 7.46 0.04 13.37
CA ALA A 30 6.17 -0.57 13.56
C ALA A 30 5.10 0.47 13.22
N ILE A 31 4.38 0.25 12.11
CA ILE A 31 3.08 0.89 11.94
C ILE A 31 2.18 0.16 12.92
N GLY A 32 1.87 0.82 14.04
CA GLY A 32 1.01 0.25 15.07
C GLY A 32 -0.31 -0.20 14.48
N ASP A 33 -0.88 -1.25 15.08
CA ASP A 33 -2.24 -1.69 14.77
C ASP A 33 -3.15 -0.46 14.89
N GLY A 34 -3.93 -0.18 13.84
CA GLY A 34 -4.77 1.02 13.77
C GLY A 34 -5.55 1.15 15.07
N GLY A 35 -5.27 2.22 15.84
CA GLY A 35 -5.41 2.25 17.29
C GLY A 35 -6.67 1.59 17.85
N SER A 36 -6.55 0.92 19.00
CA SER A 36 -7.69 0.32 19.68
C SER A 36 -8.60 1.40 20.26
N GLU A 37 -9.89 1.32 19.94
CA GLU A 37 -10.89 2.23 20.49
C GLU A 37 -11.06 1.98 22.00
N LYS A 38 -10.92 3.04 22.79
CA LYS A 38 -11.03 2.96 24.25
C LYS A 38 -12.50 2.83 24.64
N ALA A 39 -12.86 1.75 25.32
CA ALA A 39 -14.21 1.53 25.83
C ALA A 39 -14.69 2.69 26.73
N ASN A 40 -15.96 3.03 26.61
CA ASN A 40 -16.62 4.01 27.48
C ASN A 40 -16.78 3.43 28.91
N ALA A 41 -17.23 4.26 29.86
CA ALA A 41 -17.40 3.84 31.26
C ALA A 41 -18.45 2.72 31.46
N SER A 42 -19.25 2.42 30.44
CA SER A 42 -20.27 1.36 30.41
C SER A 42 -19.77 0.04 29.80
N GLY A 43 -18.53 0.00 29.30
CA GLY A 43 -17.93 -1.19 28.68
C GLY A 43 -18.23 -1.33 27.18
N ASP A 44 -18.91 -0.37 26.57
CA ASP A 44 -19.10 -0.35 25.12
C ASP A 44 -17.86 0.20 24.44
N THR A 45 -17.34 -0.52 23.46
CA THR A 45 -16.29 -0.04 22.57
C THR A 45 -16.94 0.83 21.49
N PRO A 46 -16.66 2.15 21.42
CA PRO A 46 -17.10 2.94 20.28
C PRO A 46 -16.56 2.34 18.98
N VAL A 47 -17.30 2.47 17.88
CA VAL A 47 -16.96 1.90 16.57
C VAL A 47 -16.81 3.06 15.57
N ASN A 48 -15.64 3.20 14.96
CA ASN A 48 -15.43 4.17 13.87
C ASN A 48 -15.95 3.61 12.54
N ILE A 49 -17.04 4.19 12.01
CA ILE A 49 -17.58 3.83 10.69
C ILE A 49 -16.95 4.73 9.63
N LEU A 50 -16.08 4.17 8.79
CA LEU A 50 -15.56 4.83 7.60
C LEU A 50 -16.41 4.45 6.38
N VAL A 51 -17.14 5.42 5.82
CA VAL A 51 -17.90 5.26 4.57
C VAL A 51 -17.08 5.87 3.44
N ILE A 52 -16.54 5.04 2.55
CA ILE A 52 -15.87 5.48 1.32
C ILE A 52 -16.76 5.17 0.12
N GLY A 53 -17.13 6.21 -0.62
CA GLY A 53 -17.71 6.08 -1.95
C GLY A 53 -16.62 5.79 -2.97
N SER A 54 -16.74 4.67 -3.69
CA SER A 54 -15.93 4.40 -4.88
C SER A 54 -16.43 5.30 -6.01
N ASP A 55 -15.79 6.45 -6.22
CA ASP A 55 -16.06 7.32 -7.39
C ASP A 55 -15.50 6.74 -8.72
N GLY A 56 -15.14 5.45 -8.74
CA GLY A 56 -14.69 4.74 -9.93
C GLY A 56 -15.83 3.99 -10.61
N ARG A 57 -16.01 4.21 -11.91
CA ARG A 57 -16.85 3.36 -12.78
C ARG A 57 -15.98 2.27 -13.39
N ASN A 58 -15.90 1.13 -12.72
CA ASN A 58 -14.98 0.04 -13.08
C ASN A 58 -15.64 -1.13 -13.83
N SER A 59 -16.98 -1.18 -13.90
CA SER A 59 -17.69 -2.20 -14.67
C SER A 59 -17.94 -1.76 -16.12
N ALA A 60 -18.07 -2.73 -17.03
CA ALA A 60 -18.31 -2.45 -18.45
C ALA A 60 -19.68 -1.80 -18.68
N GLU A 61 -20.64 -2.09 -17.80
CA GLU A 61 -21.98 -1.50 -17.78
C GLU A 61 -21.92 -0.04 -17.32
N ASP A 62 -21.14 0.27 -16.28
CA ASP A 62 -21.03 1.63 -15.73
C ASP A 62 -20.20 2.56 -16.62
N CYS A 63 -19.21 2.02 -17.32
CA CYS A 63 -18.45 2.77 -18.31
C CYS A 63 -19.31 3.25 -19.50
N LYS A 64 -20.40 2.55 -19.83
CA LYS A 64 -21.34 2.95 -20.90
C LYS A 64 -22.20 4.14 -20.49
N LEU A 65 -22.35 4.38 -19.19
CA LEU A 65 -23.13 5.48 -18.64
C LEU A 65 -22.39 6.84 -18.72
N GLY A 66 -21.19 6.87 -19.30
CA GLY A 66 -20.44 8.08 -19.67
C GLY A 66 -19.74 8.79 -18.50
N GLY A 67 -18.52 9.29 -18.77
CA GLY A 67 -17.68 10.03 -17.82
C GLY A 67 -17.03 9.17 -16.73
N GLY A 68 -15.69 9.20 -16.63
CA GLY A 68 -14.96 8.57 -15.52
C GLY A 68 -14.76 7.05 -15.59
N CYS A 69 -14.73 6.45 -16.80
CA CYS A 69 -14.33 5.06 -16.95
C CYS A 69 -12.83 4.91 -16.66
N GLY A 70 -12.50 4.35 -15.50
CA GLY A 70 -11.13 4.22 -15.02
C GLY A 70 -11.07 4.19 -13.50
N THR A 71 -9.91 3.81 -12.96
CA THR A 71 -9.64 3.98 -11.52
C THR A 71 -9.68 5.47 -11.22
N ALA A 72 -10.64 5.91 -10.40
CA ALA A 72 -10.55 7.20 -9.76
C ALA A 72 -9.27 7.19 -8.92
N SER A 73 -8.17 7.68 -9.51
CA SER A 73 -6.96 8.02 -8.78
C SER A 73 -7.41 9.12 -7.86
N SER A 74 -7.70 8.75 -6.62
CA SER A 74 -8.22 9.58 -5.57
C SER A 74 -7.51 10.92 -5.63
N THR A 75 -8.25 11.95 -6.00
CA THR A 75 -7.84 13.33 -5.77
C THR A 75 -7.68 13.48 -4.26
N ALA A 76 -6.49 13.16 -3.76
CA ALA A 76 -6.04 13.55 -2.45
C ALA A 76 -6.02 15.09 -2.45
N GLY A 77 -7.07 15.69 -1.90
CA GLY A 77 -7.07 17.11 -1.55
C GLY A 77 -7.99 18.03 -2.34
N HIS A 78 -9.17 17.60 -2.77
CA HIS A 78 -10.21 18.55 -3.15
C HIS A 78 -11.37 18.38 -2.17
N ASN A 79 -11.47 19.34 -1.26
CA ASN A 79 -12.53 19.41 -0.26
C ASN A 79 -13.85 19.53 -1.03
N ALA A 80 -14.81 18.66 -0.74
CA ALA A 80 -16.19 18.89 -1.15
C ALA A 80 -16.68 20.15 -0.40
N ASP A 81 -16.75 21.27 -1.11
CA ASP A 81 -17.41 22.48 -0.64
C ASP A 81 -18.92 22.22 -0.58
N VAL A 82 -19.58 22.82 0.42
CA VAL A 82 -20.99 22.59 0.79
C VAL A 82 -21.97 23.27 -0.15
#